data_AF-A0AAD9JZT4-F1
#
_entry.id   AF-A0AAD9JZT4-F1
#
_cell.length_a   1.000
_cell.length_b   1.000
_cell.length_c   1.000
_cell.angle_alpha   90.00
_cell.angle_beta   90.00
_cell.angle_gamma   90.00
#
_symmetry.space_group_name_H-M   'P 1'
#
loop_
_entity.id
_entity.type
_entity.pdbx_description
1 polymer ?
#
loop_
_entity_poly.entity_id
_entity_poly.type
_entity_poly.pdbx_seq_one_letter_code
_entity_poly.pdbx_strand_id
1 'polypeptide(L)'
;MQPAYNSGHSTETALLRLKNDMLMTIDGRKAVVLVLLDLSAAFDTIDHEITCSRLERLLGVSGKRLAWFRSYLAAQTQCVSVEETLSEVLCFLFGMPRGSVLGLILFIIYTIPLAKLAQIYTIQIHMYVDNTQLYLSYDVTDMEQGQEVTGRPENWMITNKLQLNSNKTELLVLGSSCFSKHSNDFQLQIDNNCFSPNDSVKYLGVLSSSNI
;
A
#
# COMPACT_ATOMS: atom_id res chain seq x y z
N MET A 1 -8.36 8.61 0.56
CA MET A 1 -7.67 9.80 1.11
C MET A 1 -6.90 9.36 2.35
N GLN A 2 -5.65 9.78 2.53
CA GLN A 2 -4.84 9.42 3.71
C GLN A 2 -5.41 10.13 4.97
N PRO A 3 -5.93 9.40 5.97
CA PRO A 3 -6.46 10.01 7.21
C PRO A 3 -5.36 10.63 8.08
N ALA A 4 -4.13 10.18 7.89
CA ALA A 4 -2.94 10.46 8.70
C ALA A 4 -2.59 11.95 8.89
N TYR A 5 -3.05 12.83 7.99
CA TYR A 5 -2.50 14.19 7.89
C TYR A 5 -3.55 15.30 7.69
N ASN A 6 -4.84 14.99 7.81
CA ASN A 6 -5.91 15.98 7.75
C ASN A 6 -6.34 16.39 9.17
N SER A 7 -6.39 17.69 9.45
CA SER A 7 -6.93 18.20 10.71
C SER A 7 -8.38 17.74 10.89
N GLY A 8 -8.70 17.15 12.05
CA GLY A 8 -10.05 16.66 12.37
C GLY A 8 -10.33 15.18 12.09
N HIS A 9 -9.33 14.38 11.68
CA HIS A 9 -9.47 12.93 11.51
C HIS A 9 -8.62 12.16 12.51
N SER A 10 -9.25 11.61 13.56
CA SER A 10 -8.61 10.66 14.49
C SER A 10 -8.56 9.26 13.87
N THR A 11 -7.60 8.44 14.30
CA THR A 11 -7.56 6.99 14.06
C THR A 11 -8.88 6.32 14.49
N GLU A 12 -9.53 6.83 15.52
CA GLU A 12 -10.83 6.34 16.01
C GLU A 12 -11.95 6.60 15.01
N THR A 13 -11.98 7.77 14.38
CA THR A 13 -13.00 8.11 13.38
C THR A 13 -12.80 7.30 12.11
N ALA A 14 -11.55 7.04 11.71
CA ALA A 14 -11.24 6.17 10.57
C ALA A 14 -11.67 4.72 10.84
N LEU A 15 -11.40 4.21 12.05
CA LEU A 15 -11.81 2.87 12.47
C LEU A 15 -13.34 2.72 12.54
N LEU A 16 -14.04 3.71 13.12
CA LEU A 16 -15.50 3.70 13.24
C LEU A 16 -16.18 3.71 11.87
N ARG A 17 -15.69 4.53 10.93
CA ARG A 17 -16.19 4.55 9.56
C ARG A 17 -15.99 3.20 8.89
N LEU A 18 -14.77 2.65 8.95
CA LEU A 18 -14.47 1.35 8.36
C LEU A 18 -15.38 0.25 8.94
N LYS A 19 -15.54 0.19 10.26
CA LYS A 19 -16.41 -0.79 10.91
C LYS A 19 -17.87 -0.62 10.51
N ASN A 20 -18.37 0.62 10.45
CA ASN A 20 -19.73 0.89 10.01
C ASN A 20 -19.94 0.47 8.55
N ASP A 21 -19.01 0.78 7.67
CA ASP A 21 -19.07 0.42 6.25
C ASP A 21 -19.01 -1.11 6.06
N MET A 22 -18.19 -1.81 6.84
CA MET A 22 -18.15 -3.27 6.91
C MET A 22 -19.52 -3.85 7.30
N LEU A 23 -20.10 -3.38 8.41
CA LEU A 23 -21.37 -3.89 8.91
C LEU A 23 -22.51 -3.64 7.91
N MET A 24 -22.60 -2.43 7.36
CA MET A 24 -23.61 -2.08 6.35
C MET A 24 -23.48 -2.93 5.08
N THR A 25 -22.25 -3.26 4.67
CA THR A 25 -21.98 -4.12 3.51
C THR A 25 -22.41 -5.57 3.77
N ILE A 26 -22.11 -6.08 4.97
CA ILE A 26 -22.48 -7.43 5.39
C ILE A 26 -24.00 -7.57 5.52
N ASP A 27 -24.68 -6.57 6.08
CA ASP A 27 -26.15 -6.50 6.15
C ASP A 27 -26.78 -6.49 4.75
N GLY A 28 -26.10 -5.87 3.79
CA GLY A 28 -26.43 -5.89 2.37
C GLY A 28 -26.16 -7.23 1.65
N ARG A 29 -25.79 -8.29 2.40
CA ARG A 29 -25.43 -9.63 1.89
C ARG A 29 -24.23 -9.68 0.95
N LYS A 30 -23.34 -8.69 1.05
CA LYS A 30 -22.06 -8.68 0.31
C LYS A 30 -20.94 -9.18 1.20
N ALA A 31 -19.88 -9.67 0.58
CA ALA A 31 -18.63 -9.96 1.26
C ALA A 31 -17.71 -8.73 1.23
N VAL A 32 -16.87 -8.65 2.24
CA VAL A 32 -15.82 -7.64 2.39
C VAL A 32 -14.48 -8.34 2.40
N VAL A 33 -13.52 -7.79 1.66
CA VAL A 33 -12.11 -8.16 1.76
C VAL A 33 -11.34 -7.00 2.37
N LEU A 34 -10.56 -7.31 3.40
CA LEU A 34 -9.56 -6.43 3.98
C LEU A 34 -8.19 -7.05 3.72
N VAL A 35 -7.32 -6.32 3.02
CA VAL A 35 -5.92 -6.70 2.81
C VAL A 35 -5.02 -5.70 3.51
N LEU A 36 -4.12 -6.21 4.34
CA LEU A 36 -3.10 -5.43 5.03
C LEU A 36 -1.77 -5.74 4.33
N LEU A 37 -1.19 -4.74 3.69
CA LEU A 37 0.07 -4.80 2.97
C LEU A 37 1.14 -4.03 3.74
N ASP A 38 2.28 -4.68 3.96
CA ASP A 38 3.48 -4.06 4.52
C ASP A 38 4.53 -3.94 3.41
N LEU A 39 5.07 -2.74 3.22
CA LEU A 39 6.15 -2.48 2.28
C LEU A 39 7.49 -2.70 3.00
N SER A 40 8.32 -3.56 2.42
CA SER A 40 9.69 -3.75 2.88
C SER A 40 10.52 -2.52 2.53
N ALA A 41 10.99 -1.81 3.55
CA ALA A 41 11.86 -0.64 3.39
C ALA A 41 11.32 0.37 2.35
N ALA A 42 10.07 0.84 2.55
CA ALA A 42 9.33 1.65 1.59
C ALA A 42 10.11 2.87 1.04
N PHE A 43 10.90 3.54 1.88
CA PHE A 43 11.73 4.66 1.42
C PHE A 43 12.97 4.23 0.66
N ASP A 44 13.53 3.04 0.92
CA ASP A 44 14.76 2.55 0.30
C ASP A 44 14.48 1.94 -1.09
N THR A 45 13.22 1.61 -1.40
CA THR A 45 12.78 0.99 -2.66
C THR A 45 12.28 1.97 -3.72
N ILE A 46 12.18 3.27 -3.40
CA ILE A 46 11.64 4.26 -4.33
C ILE A 46 12.61 4.48 -5.51
N ASP A 47 12.13 4.23 -6.72
CA ASP A 47 12.90 4.44 -7.94
C ASP A 47 12.98 5.94 -8.32
N HIS A 48 14.19 6.43 -8.57
CA HIS A 48 14.44 7.85 -8.85
C HIS A 48 13.86 8.30 -10.19
N GLU A 49 13.92 7.45 -11.24
CA GLU A 49 13.42 7.79 -12.57
C GLU A 49 11.89 7.79 -12.60
N ILE A 50 11.26 6.82 -11.95
CA ILE A 50 9.80 6.81 -11.78
C ILE A 50 9.38 8.09 -11.05
N THR A 51 10.04 8.43 -9.93
CA THR A 51 9.73 9.66 -9.17
C THR A 51 9.85 10.92 -10.03
N CYS A 52 10.95 11.07 -10.76
CA CYS A 52 11.17 12.22 -11.63
C CYS A 52 10.15 12.28 -12.77
N SER A 53 9.82 11.14 -13.38
CA SER A 53 8.79 11.02 -14.41
C SER A 53 7.41 11.41 -13.87
N ARG A 54 7.08 11.06 -12.61
CA ARG A 54 5.83 11.48 -11.97
C ARG A 54 5.80 12.99 -11.69
N LEU A 55 6.90 13.56 -11.18
CA LEU A 55 7.03 15.00 -10.98
C LEU A 55 6.78 15.78 -12.29
N GLU A 56 7.37 15.31 -13.39
CA GLU A 56 7.20 15.95 -14.69
C GLU A 56 5.79 15.75 -15.26
N ARG A 57 5.32 14.51 -15.35
CA ARG A 57 4.08 14.17 -16.07
C ARG A 57 2.81 14.46 -15.28
N LEU A 58 2.83 14.33 -13.95
CA LEU A 58 1.64 14.54 -13.13
C LEU A 58 1.55 15.97 -12.60
N LEU A 59 2.70 16.58 -12.28
CA LEU A 59 2.74 17.90 -11.63
C LEU A 59 3.33 19.00 -12.53
N GLY A 60 3.79 18.67 -13.74
CA GLY A 60 4.34 19.64 -14.69
C GLY A 60 5.70 20.21 -14.26
N VAL A 61 6.43 19.54 -13.36
CA VAL A 61 7.74 20.00 -12.89
C VAL A 61 8.77 19.77 -13.99
N SER A 62 9.34 20.85 -14.50
CA SER A 62 10.27 20.82 -15.63
C SER A 62 11.47 21.76 -15.45
N GLY A 63 12.47 21.60 -16.33
CA GLY A 63 13.67 22.45 -16.39
C GLY A 63 14.52 22.37 -15.12
N LYS A 64 14.97 23.52 -14.61
CA LYS A 64 15.87 23.61 -13.45
C LYS A 64 15.30 22.97 -12.18
N ARG A 65 13.98 23.00 -12.00
CA ARG A 65 13.31 22.38 -10.83
C ARG A 65 13.44 20.86 -10.88
N LEU A 66 13.19 20.26 -12.04
CA LEU A 66 13.35 18.82 -12.22
C LEU A 66 14.81 18.40 -12.11
N ALA A 67 15.74 19.19 -12.66
CA ALA A 67 17.17 18.95 -12.50
C ALA A 67 17.61 18.98 -11.03
N TRP A 68 17.05 19.90 -10.23
CA TRP A 68 17.29 19.94 -8.79
C TRP A 68 16.78 18.67 -8.08
N PHE A 69 15.59 18.18 -8.40
CA PHE A 69 15.08 16.90 -7.85
C PHE A 69 15.97 15.72 -8.24
N ARG A 70 16.40 15.64 -9.51
CA ARG A 70 17.33 14.60 -9.97
C ARG A 70 18.65 14.64 -9.19
N SER A 71 19.22 15.83 -9.00
CA SER A 71 20.43 16.02 -8.20
C SER A 71 20.21 15.66 -6.72
N TYR A 72 19.06 16.01 -6.15
CA TYR A 72 18.71 15.72 -4.77
C TYR A 72 18.63 14.21 -4.51
N LEU A 73 18.01 13.47 -5.43
CA LEU A 73 17.87 12.01 -5.35
C LEU A 73 19.21 11.30 -5.58
N ALA A 74 19.99 11.75 -6.57
CA ALA A 74 21.30 11.19 -6.92
C ALA A 74 22.40 11.46 -5.88
N ALA A 75 22.19 12.38 -4.93
CA ALA A 75 23.19 12.73 -3.92
C ALA A 75 23.45 11.63 -2.86
N GLN A 76 22.79 10.48 -2.96
CA GLN A 76 23.00 9.36 -2.04
C GLN A 76 24.14 8.47 -2.52
N THR A 77 25.28 8.61 -1.84
CA THR A 77 26.43 7.73 -1.98
C THR A 77 26.71 7.00 -0.68
N GLN A 78 27.10 5.73 -0.76
CA GLN A 78 27.61 4.98 0.41
C GLN A 78 28.99 4.40 0.13
N CYS A 79 29.81 4.38 1.17
CA CYS A 79 31.01 3.55 1.24
C CYS A 79 31.04 2.86 2.61
N VAL A 80 31.77 1.76 2.72
CA VAL A 80 31.98 1.02 3.97
C VAL A 80 33.42 1.21 4.38
N SER A 81 33.67 1.49 5.66
CA SER A 81 35.02 1.54 6.24
C SER A 81 35.24 0.31 7.10
N VAL A 82 36.28 -0.47 6.81
CA VAL A 82 36.74 -1.57 7.66
C VAL A 82 38.23 -1.38 7.91
N GLU A 83 38.64 -1.28 9.18
CA GLU A 83 40.06 -1.15 9.57
C GLU A 83 40.80 -0.06 8.74
N GLU A 84 40.25 1.15 8.70
CA GLU A 84 40.77 2.32 7.96
C GLU A 84 40.78 2.21 6.43
N THR A 85 40.30 1.10 5.87
CA THR A 85 40.14 0.92 4.42
C THR A 85 38.70 1.24 4.02
N LEU A 86 38.54 2.18 3.08
CA LEU A 86 37.25 2.52 2.49
C LEU A 86 36.97 1.66 1.25
N SER A 87 35.73 1.21 1.10
CA SER A 87 35.24 0.63 -0.14
C SER A 87 35.10 1.68 -1.24
N GLU A 88 34.87 1.21 -2.46
CA GLU A 88 34.38 2.08 -3.53
C GLU A 88 33.08 2.78 -3.13
N VAL A 89 32.90 3.99 -3.65
CA VAL A 89 31.70 4.80 -3.44
C VAL A 89 30.61 4.30 -4.38
N LEU A 90 29.51 3.81 -3.82
CA LEU A 90 28.34 3.35 -4.56
C LEU A 90 27.29 4.46 -4.62
N CYS A 91 26.83 4.80 -5.82
CA CYS A 91 25.67 5.67 -6.03
C CYS A 91 24.39 4.83 -6.06
N PHE A 92 23.38 5.24 -5.29
CA PHE A 92 22.08 4.56 -5.31
C PHE A 92 21.17 5.10 -6.41
N LEU A 93 20.52 4.17 -7.13
CA LEU A 93 19.44 4.46 -8.09
C LEU A 93 18.05 4.41 -7.45
N PHE A 94 17.99 3.96 -6.20
CA PHE A 94 16.79 3.77 -5.42
C PHE A 94 16.95 4.46 -4.07
N GLY A 95 15.84 4.76 -3.44
CA GLY A 95 15.83 5.20 -2.06
C GLY A 95 15.72 6.70 -1.89
N MET A 96 15.17 7.13 -0.76
CA MET A 96 15.09 8.54 -0.35
C MET A 96 16.06 8.82 0.79
N PRO A 97 16.63 10.04 0.90
CA PRO A 97 17.50 10.37 2.01
C PRO A 97 16.74 10.26 3.34
N ARG A 98 17.21 9.38 4.23
CA ARG A 98 16.59 9.16 5.54
C ARG A 98 16.57 10.47 6.36
N GLY A 99 15.46 10.72 7.04
CA GLY A 99 15.26 11.96 7.81
C GLY A 99 14.88 13.18 6.98
N SER A 100 14.71 13.04 5.67
CA SER A 100 14.22 14.12 4.82
C SER A 100 12.71 14.29 4.92
N VAL A 101 12.28 15.53 5.17
CA VAL A 101 10.86 15.94 5.02
C VAL A 101 10.39 15.75 3.57
N LEU A 102 11.29 15.96 2.61
CA LEU A 102 10.99 15.82 1.18
C LEU A 102 10.77 14.35 0.79
N GLY A 103 11.40 13.41 1.49
CA GLY A 103 11.22 11.97 1.24
C GLY A 103 9.75 11.54 1.37
N LEU A 104 9.04 12.06 2.38
CA LEU A 104 7.61 11.78 2.55
C LEU A 104 6.76 12.37 1.41
N ILE A 105 7.02 13.62 1.02
CA ILE A 105 6.32 14.28 -0.09
C ILE A 105 6.54 13.51 -1.40
N LEU A 106 7.77 13.08 -1.66
CA LEU A 106 8.11 12.31 -2.84
C LEU A 106 7.45 10.93 -2.84
N PHE A 107 7.35 10.26 -1.69
CA PHE A 107 6.59 9.02 -1.56
C PHE A 107 5.09 9.21 -1.84
N ILE A 108 4.50 10.29 -1.36
CA ILE A 108 3.11 10.64 -1.68
C ILE A 108 2.95 10.81 -3.20
N ILE A 109 3.84 11.57 -3.84
CA ILE A 109 3.82 11.78 -5.30
C ILE A 109 3.97 10.46 -6.06
N TYR A 110 4.86 9.58 -5.58
CA TYR A 110 5.11 8.27 -6.15
C TYR A 110 3.85 7.40 -6.18
N THR A 111 3.06 7.46 -5.10
CA THR A 111 1.86 6.62 -4.89
C THR A 111 0.56 7.24 -5.39
N ILE A 112 0.57 8.47 -5.95
CA ILE A 112 -0.63 9.08 -6.57
C ILE A 112 -1.35 8.14 -7.57
N PRO A 113 -0.66 7.46 -8.51
CA PRO A 113 -1.34 6.60 -9.47
C PRO A 113 -2.01 5.39 -8.83
N LEU A 114 -1.46 4.88 -7.72
CA LEU A 114 -2.09 3.80 -6.94
C LEU A 114 -3.41 4.26 -6.33
N ALA A 115 -3.45 5.46 -5.75
CA ALA A 115 -4.70 6.03 -5.22
C ALA A 115 -5.74 6.22 -6.32
N LYS A 116 -5.33 6.62 -7.52
CA LYS A 116 -6.21 6.73 -8.69
C LYS A 116 -6.71 5.36 -9.17
N LEU A 117 -5.85 4.34 -9.18
CA LEU A 117 -6.22 2.97 -9.49
C LEU A 117 -7.27 2.45 -8.51
N ALA A 118 -7.07 2.66 -7.22
CA ALA A 118 -8.02 2.28 -6.18
C ALA A 118 -9.39 2.93 -6.40
N GLN A 119 -9.42 4.22 -6.77
CA GLN A 119 -10.66 4.94 -7.08
C GLN A 119 -11.39 4.34 -8.30
N ILE A 120 -10.68 3.95 -9.36
CA ILE A 120 -11.26 3.34 -10.57
C ILE A 120 -11.97 2.02 -10.24
N TYR A 121 -11.37 1.21 -9.37
CA TYR A 121 -11.90 -0.09 -8.98
C TYR A 121 -12.77 -0.04 -7.72
N THR A 122 -13.12 1.17 -7.23
CA THR A 122 -13.91 1.36 -6.00
C THR A 122 -13.29 0.66 -4.78
N ILE A 123 -11.96 0.54 -4.76
CA ILE A 123 -11.19 0.04 -3.62
C ILE A 123 -10.93 1.21 -2.68
N GLN A 124 -11.30 1.07 -1.41
CA GLN A 124 -10.87 2.00 -0.38
C GLN A 124 -9.43 1.68 0.00
N ILE A 125 -8.57 2.70 -0.05
CA ILE A 125 -7.15 2.57 0.26
C ILE A 125 -6.74 3.57 1.34
N HIS A 126 -6.11 3.06 2.38
CA HIS A 126 -5.45 3.85 3.42
C HIS A 126 -3.96 3.53 3.39
N MET A 127 -3.14 4.53 3.07
CA MET A 127 -1.68 4.38 3.05
C MET A 127 -1.07 5.17 4.20
N TYR A 128 -0.34 4.48 5.06
CA TYR A 128 0.78 5.00 5.81
C TYR A 128 2.05 4.52 5.11
N VAL A 129 3.15 5.29 5.17
CA VAL A 129 4.40 5.05 4.43
C VAL A 129 4.67 3.57 4.08
N ASP A 130 4.87 2.73 5.09
CA ASP A 130 5.15 1.31 4.97
C ASP A 130 3.91 0.42 5.13
N ASN A 131 2.79 0.96 5.56
CA ASN A 131 1.57 0.22 5.87
C ASN A 131 0.43 0.64 4.93
N THR A 132 0.12 -0.19 3.95
CA THR A 132 -1.02 0.03 3.05
C THR A 132 -2.16 -0.91 3.38
N GLN A 133 -3.37 -0.37 3.47
CA GLN A 133 -4.58 -1.12 3.77
C GLN A 133 -5.53 -0.96 2.61
N LEU A 134 -6.02 -2.08 2.09
CA LEU A 134 -6.99 -2.15 1.01
C LEU A 134 -8.28 -2.74 1.55
N TYR A 135 -9.38 -2.12 1.19
CA TYR A 135 -10.73 -2.54 1.55
C TYR A 135 -11.61 -2.51 0.31
N LEU A 136 -12.28 -3.62 0.04
CA LEU A 136 -13.28 -3.70 -1.03
C LEU A 136 -14.46 -4.57 -0.61
N SER A 137 -15.59 -4.34 -1.25
CA SER A 137 -16.78 -5.17 -1.14
C SER A 137 -17.11 -5.80 -2.48
N TYR A 138 -17.56 -7.05 -2.48
CA TYR A 138 -17.97 -7.76 -3.68
C TYR A 138 -19.21 -8.60 -3.40
N ASP A 139 -19.94 -8.96 -4.46
CA ASP A 139 -21.01 -9.96 -4.34
C ASP A 139 -20.37 -11.35 -4.23
N VAL A 140 -20.86 -12.20 -3.34
CA VAL A 140 -20.28 -13.53 -3.11
C VAL A 140 -20.40 -14.42 -4.35
N THR A 141 -21.40 -14.16 -5.21
CA THR A 141 -21.50 -14.85 -6.50
C THR A 141 -20.36 -14.50 -7.45
N ASP A 142 -19.69 -13.38 -7.23
CA ASP A 142 -18.67 -12.81 -8.11
C ASP A 142 -17.28 -12.86 -7.43
N MET A 143 -17.00 -13.94 -6.69
CA MET A 143 -15.74 -14.11 -5.94
C MET A 143 -14.50 -13.96 -6.82
N GLU A 144 -14.51 -14.53 -8.03
CA GLU A 144 -13.40 -14.43 -8.98
C GLU A 144 -13.10 -12.97 -9.34
N GLN A 145 -14.14 -12.16 -9.55
CA GLN A 145 -13.98 -10.73 -9.79
C GLN A 145 -13.42 -10.03 -8.55
N GLY A 146 -13.88 -10.41 -7.35
CA GLY A 146 -13.33 -9.94 -6.08
C GLY A 146 -11.83 -10.19 -5.98
N GLN A 147 -11.38 -11.42 -6.27
CA GLN A 147 -9.97 -11.80 -6.25
C GLN A 147 -9.15 -11.02 -7.28
N GLU A 148 -9.65 -10.93 -8.52
CA GLU A 148 -8.98 -10.19 -9.59
C GLU A 148 -8.80 -8.72 -9.23
N VAL A 149 -9.85 -8.05 -8.75
CA VAL A 149 -9.82 -6.63 -8.37
C VAL A 149 -8.90 -6.40 -7.18
N THR A 150 -8.91 -7.30 -6.20
CA THR A 150 -8.06 -7.23 -4.99
C THR A 150 -6.57 -7.29 -5.33
N GLY A 151 -6.17 -8.08 -6.33
CA GLY A 151 -4.76 -8.19 -6.74
C GLY A 151 -4.24 -7.01 -7.58
N ARG A 152 -5.10 -6.11 -8.08
CA ARG A 152 -4.65 -5.00 -8.96
C ARG A 152 -3.71 -4.00 -8.28
N PRO A 153 -4.00 -3.50 -7.05
CA PRO A 153 -3.09 -2.62 -6.33
C PRO A 153 -1.71 -3.24 -6.07
N GLU A 154 -1.66 -4.53 -5.75
CA GLU A 154 -0.42 -5.24 -5.45
C GLU A 154 0.44 -5.42 -6.70
N ASN A 155 -0.16 -5.89 -7.79
CA ASN A 155 0.50 -5.98 -9.10
C ASN A 155 1.03 -4.62 -9.55
N TRP A 156 0.29 -3.54 -9.27
CA TRP A 156 0.76 -2.18 -9.53
C TRP A 156 1.98 -1.83 -8.68
N MET A 157 1.97 -2.14 -7.38
CA MET A 157 3.10 -1.86 -6.48
C MET A 157 4.38 -2.56 -6.97
N ILE A 158 4.30 -3.84 -7.30
CA ILE A 158 5.41 -4.64 -7.83
C ILE A 158 5.96 -4.04 -9.13
N THR A 159 5.05 -3.70 -10.07
CA THR A 159 5.43 -3.08 -11.35
C THR A 159 6.11 -1.72 -11.15
N ASN A 160 5.73 -0.99 -10.10
CA ASN A 160 6.34 0.28 -9.71
C ASN A 160 7.42 0.09 -8.64
N LYS A 161 8.11 -1.06 -8.59
CA LYS A 161 9.31 -1.30 -7.77
C LYS A 161 9.11 -1.15 -6.26
N LEU A 162 7.88 -1.17 -5.78
CA LEU A 162 7.58 -1.22 -4.35
C LEU A 162 7.63 -2.67 -3.89
N GLN A 163 8.49 -2.95 -2.93
CA GLN A 163 8.69 -4.30 -2.43
C GLN A 163 7.66 -4.61 -1.33
N LEU A 164 6.79 -5.58 -1.57
CA LEU A 164 5.86 -6.08 -0.57
C LEU A 164 6.54 -7.09 0.37
N ASN A 165 6.17 -7.04 1.65
CA ASN A 165 6.59 -8.00 2.65
C ASN A 165 5.53 -9.11 2.79
N SER A 166 5.68 -10.17 2.00
CA SER A 166 4.75 -11.31 2.02
C SER A 166 4.56 -11.93 3.41
N ASN A 167 5.56 -11.88 4.29
CA ASN A 167 5.44 -12.47 5.63
C ASN A 167 4.56 -11.66 6.58
N LYS A 168 4.29 -10.39 6.25
CA LYS A 168 3.44 -9.50 7.03
C LYS A 168 2.16 -9.11 6.31
N THR A 169 1.98 -9.56 5.07
CA THR A 169 0.73 -9.38 4.35
C THR A 169 -0.34 -10.25 5.01
N GLU A 170 -1.43 -9.63 5.44
CA GLU A 170 -2.56 -10.32 6.05
C GLU A 170 -3.83 -10.08 5.23
N LEU A 171 -4.65 -11.13 5.11
CA LEU A 171 -5.91 -11.11 4.39
C LEU A 171 -7.04 -11.48 5.35
N LEU A 172 -8.12 -10.73 5.36
CA LEU A 172 -9.34 -11.03 6.11
C LEU A 172 -10.54 -10.92 5.19
N VAL A 173 -11.39 -11.95 5.18
CA VAL A 173 -12.65 -11.96 4.45
C VAL A 173 -13.80 -12.00 5.46
N LEU A 174 -14.69 -11.02 5.38
CA LEU A 174 -15.86 -10.89 6.25
C LEU A 174 -17.13 -11.03 5.43
N GLY A 175 -18.14 -11.69 6.00
CA GLY A 175 -19.43 -11.89 5.36
C GLY A 175 -20.48 -12.35 6.37
N SER A 176 -21.75 -12.30 5.99
CA SER A 176 -22.84 -12.84 6.82
C SER A 176 -22.64 -14.35 7.08
N SER A 177 -23.26 -14.88 8.12
CA SER A 177 -23.13 -16.29 8.56
C SER A 177 -23.50 -17.32 7.48
N CYS A 178 -24.26 -16.93 6.45
CA CYS A 178 -24.54 -17.74 5.27
C CYS A 178 -23.30 -17.94 4.38
N PHE A 179 -22.35 -17.00 4.43
CA PHE A 179 -21.17 -16.89 3.57
C PHE A 179 -19.86 -17.29 4.24
N SER A 180 -19.81 -17.41 5.58
CA SER A 180 -18.59 -17.83 6.31
C SER A 180 -18.10 -19.23 5.91
N LYS A 181 -18.94 -20.03 5.23
CA LYS A 181 -18.56 -21.33 4.68
C LYS A 181 -17.69 -21.24 3.41
N HIS A 182 -17.79 -20.14 2.68
CA HIS A 182 -17.08 -19.90 1.42
C HIS A 182 -15.99 -18.83 1.55
N SER A 183 -15.88 -18.16 2.69
CA SER A 183 -14.85 -17.15 2.92
C SER A 183 -13.44 -17.70 2.74
N ASN A 184 -13.21 -18.97 3.12
CA ASN A 184 -11.90 -19.63 3.01
C ASN A 184 -11.52 -19.99 1.56
N ASP A 185 -12.47 -19.95 0.62
CA ASP A 185 -12.21 -20.24 -0.79
C ASP A 185 -11.57 -19.04 -1.50
N PHE A 186 -11.65 -17.84 -0.89
CA PHE A 186 -11.03 -16.65 -1.43
C PHE A 186 -9.50 -16.75 -1.32
N GLN A 187 -8.84 -16.73 -2.47
CA GLN A 187 -7.38 -16.72 -2.57
C GLN A 187 -6.89 -15.45 -3.23
N LEU A 188 -5.86 -14.84 -2.66
CA LEU A 188 -5.17 -13.71 -3.26
C LEU A 188 -3.81 -14.16 -3.74
N GLN A 189 -3.55 -14.05 -5.04
CA GLN A 189 -2.25 -14.36 -5.63
C GLN A 189 -1.43 -13.09 -5.82
N ILE A 190 -0.25 -13.05 -5.21
CA ILE A 190 0.71 -11.96 -5.30
C ILE A 190 2.06 -12.54 -5.65
N ASP A 191 2.64 -12.15 -6.79
CA ASP A 191 3.83 -12.79 -7.37
C ASP A 191 3.68 -14.33 -7.43
N ASN A 192 4.49 -15.07 -6.65
CA ASN A 192 4.48 -16.53 -6.54
C ASN A 192 3.83 -17.03 -5.24
N ASN A 193 3.26 -16.13 -4.44
CA ASN A 193 2.67 -16.43 -3.14
C ASN A 193 1.14 -16.41 -3.23
N CYS A 194 0.51 -17.40 -2.60
CA CYS A 194 -0.94 -17.47 -2.45
C CYS A 194 -1.31 -17.20 -0.99
N PHE A 195 -2.17 -16.23 -0.77
CA PHE A 195 -2.64 -15.82 0.55
C PHE A 195 -4.05 -16.33 0.77
N SER A 196 -4.22 -17.11 1.84
CA SER A 196 -5.52 -17.51 2.36
C SER A 196 -5.97 -16.53 3.46
N PRO A 197 -7.28 -16.39 3.70
CA PRO A 197 -7.79 -15.50 4.72
C PRO A 197 -7.42 -16.00 6.11
N ASN A 198 -7.08 -15.07 7.01
CA ASN A 198 -6.85 -15.31 8.42
C ASN A 198 -8.18 -15.18 9.21
N ASP A 199 -8.30 -15.90 10.33
CA ASP A 199 -9.45 -15.79 11.23
C ASP A 199 -9.52 -14.44 11.96
N SER A 200 -8.39 -13.77 12.12
CA SER A 200 -8.33 -12.43 12.66
C SER A 200 -7.11 -11.69 12.18
N VAL A 201 -7.23 -10.37 12.05
CA VAL A 201 -6.12 -9.48 11.68
C VAL A 201 -6.08 -8.29 12.64
N LYS A 202 -4.88 -7.74 12.84
CA LYS A 202 -4.69 -6.57 13.72
C LYS A 202 -4.72 -5.29 12.89
N TYR A 203 -5.87 -4.63 12.88
CA TYR A 203 -6.09 -3.38 12.15
C TYR A 203 -5.97 -2.16 13.08
N LEU A 204 -4.99 -1.28 12.82
CA LEU A 204 -4.74 -0.04 13.61
C LEU A 204 -4.66 -0.28 15.13
N GLY A 205 -4.15 -1.43 15.56
CA GLY A 205 -4.07 -1.81 16.97
C GLY A 205 -5.28 -2.58 17.51
N VAL A 206 -6.36 -2.72 16.75
CA VAL A 206 -7.58 -3.44 17.11
C VAL A 206 -7.61 -4.80 16.41
N LEU A 207 -7.96 -5.86 17.16
CA LEU A 207 -8.19 -7.18 16.57
C LEU A 207 -9.56 -7.21 15.90
N SER A 208 -9.59 -7.54 14.61
CA SER A 208 -10.82 -7.79 13.85
C SER A 208 -10.88 -9.28 13.52
N SER A 209 -11.94 -9.97 13.97
CA SER A 209 -12.17 -11.39 13.71
C SER A 209 -13.15 -11.60 12.57
N SER A 210 -13.04 -12.74 11.89
CA SER A 210 -13.97 -13.21 10.86
C SER A 210 -15.36 -13.55 11.38
N ASN A 211 -15.47 -13.86 12.68
CA ASN A 211 -16.73 -14.00 13.40
C ASN A 211 -17.22 -12.62 13.85
N ILE A 212 -18.17 -12.04 13.10
CA ILE A 212 -18.92 -10.83 13.46
C ILE A 212 -20.40 -11.18 13.53
#